data_AF-A0A966CWP1-F1
#
_entry.id   AF-A0A966CWP1-F1
#
_cell.length_a   1.000
_cell.length_b   1.000
_cell.length_c   1.000
_cell.angle_alpha   90.00
_cell.angle_beta   90.00
_cell.angle_gamma   90.00
#
_symmetry.space_group_name_H-M   'P 1'
#
loop_
_entity.id
_entity.type
_entity.pdbx_description
1 polymer ?
#
loop_
_entity_poly.entity_id
_entity_poly.type
_entity_poly.pdbx_seq_one_letter_code
_entity_poly.pdbx_strand_id
1 'polypeptide(L)'
;MRDFQDRLAEQPNRYKITEDGGGIKYATIERADNPTREGAPLNRAAFMALQGFQETNTMFNEDGSITEMNGAGEPLVTTFNADGSITETFINTEGVVIAKKTIFQEDGSIQEVFV
;
A
#
# COMPACT_ATOMS: atom_id res chain seq x y z
N MET A 1 4.18 2.47 -5.70
CA MET A 1 3.90 1.93 -4.35
C MET A 1 2.39 1.77 -4.15
N ARG A 2 1.98 0.93 -3.19
CA ARG A 2 0.57 0.73 -2.80
C ARG A 2 0.51 0.55 -1.28
N ASP A 3 -0.42 1.23 -0.62
CA ASP A 3 -0.70 0.99 0.80
C ASP A 3 -1.65 -0.20 1.01
N PHE A 4 -1.39 -0.97 2.06
CA PHE A 4 -2.20 -2.10 2.49
C PHE A 4 -2.66 -1.86 3.91
N GLN A 5 -3.89 -1.39 4.03
CA GLN A 5 -4.48 -1.11 5.32
C GLN A 5 -4.98 -2.38 5.99
N ASP A 6 -4.68 -2.52 7.27
CA ASP A 6 -5.26 -3.58 8.08
C ASP A 6 -6.76 -3.37 8.29
N ARG A 7 -7.50 -4.48 8.28
CA ARG A 7 -8.89 -4.50 8.73
C ARG A 7 -8.93 -4.23 10.23
N LEU A 8 -9.75 -3.29 10.65
CA LEU A 8 -10.05 -3.02 12.06
C LEU A 8 -11.51 -3.34 12.31
N ALA A 9 -11.78 -4.09 13.37
CA ALA A 9 -13.12 -4.61 13.64
C ALA A 9 -13.44 -4.54 15.13
N GLU A 10 -14.69 -4.26 15.48
CA GLU A 10 -15.14 -4.22 16.87
C GLU A 10 -15.20 -5.63 17.48
N GLN A 11 -15.46 -6.63 16.65
CA GLN A 11 -15.65 -8.02 17.04
C GLN A 11 -14.68 -8.91 16.24
N PRO A 12 -13.36 -8.76 16.43
CA PRO A 12 -12.36 -9.43 15.60
C PRO A 12 -12.55 -10.95 15.60
N ASN A 13 -12.35 -11.56 14.44
CA ASN A 13 -12.48 -13.02 14.22
C ASN A 13 -13.87 -13.61 14.52
N ARG A 14 -14.93 -12.80 14.47
CA ARG A 14 -16.31 -13.28 14.58
C ARG A 14 -16.86 -13.68 13.22
N TYR A 15 -17.50 -14.85 13.20
CA TYR A 15 -18.14 -15.41 12.01
C TYR A 15 -19.55 -15.88 12.35
N LYS A 16 -20.48 -15.69 11.41
CA LYS A 16 -21.80 -16.32 11.42
C LYS A 16 -21.75 -17.58 10.56
N ILE A 17 -22.29 -18.67 11.09
CA ILE A 17 -22.34 -19.96 10.41
C ILE A 17 -23.80 -20.36 10.25
N THR A 18 -24.23 -20.61 9.01
CA THR A 18 -25.58 -21.11 8.69
C THR A 18 -25.44 -22.51 8.11
N GLU A 19 -26.03 -23.52 8.75
CA GLU A 19 -26.00 -24.91 8.28
C GLU A 19 -27.07 -25.15 7.19
N ASP A 20 -26.71 -25.84 6.11
CA ASP A 20 -27.62 -26.13 4.98
C ASP A 20 -28.37 -27.49 5.10
N GLY A 21 -28.22 -28.21 6.22
CA GLY A 21 -29.01 -29.40 6.61
C GLY A 21 -28.62 -30.76 5.96
N GLY A 22 -28.85 -31.87 6.71
CA GLY A 22 -28.69 -33.28 6.27
C GLY A 22 -27.24 -33.79 6.11
N GLY A 23 -27.05 -35.12 6.13
CA GLY A 23 -25.84 -35.83 5.65
C GLY A 23 -24.47 -35.13 5.83
N ILE A 24 -23.64 -35.12 4.78
CA ILE A 24 -22.48 -34.21 4.71
C ILE A 24 -23.02 -32.78 4.81
N LYS A 25 -22.66 -32.07 5.88
CA LYS A 25 -23.12 -30.71 6.14
C LYS A 25 -22.28 -29.70 5.40
N TYR A 26 -22.92 -28.88 4.57
CA TYR A 26 -22.37 -27.64 4.07
C TYR A 26 -22.79 -26.49 4.99
N ALA A 27 -21.96 -25.46 5.08
CA ALA A 27 -22.28 -24.26 5.82
C ALA A 27 -21.79 -23.02 5.07
N THR A 28 -22.61 -21.97 5.10
CA THR A 28 -22.19 -20.65 4.67
C THR A 28 -21.53 -19.94 5.85
N ILE A 29 -20.31 -19.45 5.66
CA ILE A 29 -19.54 -18.69 6.64
C ILE A 29 -19.48 -17.23 6.20
N GLU A 30 -20.03 -16.34 7.01
CA GLU A 30 -19.99 -14.89 6.79
C GLU A 30 -19.15 -14.24 7.89
N ARG A 31 -18.31 -13.25 7.53
CA ARG A 31 -17.68 -12.41 8.56
C ARG A 31 -18.76 -11.59 9.25
N ALA A 32 -18.76 -11.64 10.57
CA ALA A 32 -19.67 -10.89 11.44
C ALA A 32 -18.86 -10.08 12.45
N ASP A 33 -17.71 -9.57 12.02
CA ASP A 33 -16.72 -8.89 12.86
C ASP A 33 -16.98 -7.38 13.06
N ASN A 34 -18.01 -6.83 12.41
CA ASN A 34 -18.40 -5.42 12.43
C ASN A 34 -17.18 -4.49 12.21
N PRO A 35 -16.66 -4.41 10.97
CA PRO A 35 -15.46 -3.63 10.67
C PRO A 35 -15.70 -2.14 10.87
N THR A 36 -14.80 -1.49 11.60
CA THR A 36 -14.65 -0.04 11.61
C THR A 36 -13.78 0.44 10.44
N ARG A 37 -12.94 -0.45 9.88
CA ARG A 37 -12.20 -0.27 8.64
C ARG A 37 -12.12 -1.59 7.88
N GLU A 38 -12.54 -1.60 6.62
CA GLU A 38 -12.69 -2.83 5.82
C GLU A 38 -11.36 -3.54 5.48
N GLY A 39 -10.23 -2.83 5.51
CA GLY A 39 -8.91 -3.37 5.17
C GLY A 39 -8.70 -3.55 3.66
N ALA A 40 -7.46 -3.54 3.21
CA ALA A 40 -7.13 -3.72 1.79
C ALA A 40 -7.38 -5.18 1.35
N PRO A 41 -8.07 -5.41 0.22
CA PRO A 41 -8.30 -6.77 -0.26
C PRO A 41 -7.01 -7.42 -0.76
N LEU A 42 -6.74 -8.64 -0.30
CA LEU A 42 -5.61 -9.45 -0.75
C LEU A 42 -5.98 -10.23 -2.02
N ASN A 43 -5.90 -9.57 -3.18
CA ASN A 43 -6.24 -10.15 -4.49
C ASN A 43 -5.09 -9.99 -5.49
N ARG A 44 -5.24 -10.57 -6.70
CA ARG A 44 -4.21 -10.51 -7.75
C ARG A 44 -3.76 -9.09 -8.04
N ALA A 45 -4.70 -8.14 -8.20
CA ALA A 45 -4.36 -6.76 -8.51
C ALA A 45 -3.51 -6.14 -7.40
N ALA A 46 -3.87 -6.37 -6.14
CA ALA A 46 -3.13 -5.90 -4.99
C ALA A 46 -1.71 -6.51 -4.94
N PHE A 47 -1.56 -7.83 -5.11
CA PHE A 47 -0.24 -8.47 -5.11
C PHE A 47 0.64 -8.07 -6.30
N MET A 48 0.06 -7.76 -7.47
CA MET A 48 0.82 -7.20 -8.60
C MET A 48 1.29 -5.77 -8.28
N ALA A 49 0.42 -4.94 -7.70
CA ALA A 49 0.77 -3.59 -7.25
C ALA A 49 1.88 -3.59 -6.18
N LEU A 50 1.84 -4.54 -5.24
CA LEU A 50 2.90 -4.72 -4.22
C LEU A 50 4.27 -4.97 -4.84
N GLN A 51 4.32 -5.70 -5.96
CA GLN A 51 5.55 -6.00 -6.71
C GLN A 51 5.96 -4.88 -7.67
N GLY A 52 5.23 -3.77 -7.71
CA GLY A 52 5.47 -2.66 -8.63
C GLY A 52 4.84 -2.82 -10.02
N PHE A 53 4.08 -3.89 -10.26
CA PHE A 53 3.36 -4.12 -11.51
C PHE A 53 1.93 -3.58 -11.44
N GLN A 54 1.81 -2.26 -11.41
CA GLN A 54 0.53 -1.56 -11.55
C GLN A 54 0.67 -0.41 -12.54
N GLU A 55 -0.45 0.02 -13.11
CA GLU A 55 -0.48 1.21 -13.95
C GLU A 55 -0.16 2.45 -13.12
N THR A 56 0.77 3.28 -13.63
CA THR A 56 1.13 4.57 -13.07
C THR A 56 1.20 5.62 -14.17
N ASN A 57 0.76 6.83 -13.86
CA ASN A 57 1.01 8.00 -14.68
C ASN A 57 2.23 8.74 -14.11
N THR A 58 3.28 8.86 -14.90
CA THR A 58 4.52 9.54 -14.51
C THR A 58 4.56 10.95 -15.08
N MET A 59 4.86 11.93 -14.22
CA MET A 59 5.01 13.34 -14.57
C MET A 59 6.40 13.83 -14.14
N PHE A 60 7.08 14.53 -15.05
CA PHE A 60 8.30 15.28 -14.75
C PHE A 60 7.90 16.71 -14.45
N ASN A 61 8.14 17.16 -13.23
CA ASN A 61 7.69 18.46 -12.75
C ASN A 61 8.68 19.58 -13.11
N GLU A 62 8.21 20.83 -13.14
CA GLU A 62 9.06 21.99 -13.45
C GLU A 62 10.20 22.20 -12.44
N ASP A 63 10.00 21.76 -11.19
CA ASP A 63 11.00 21.80 -10.13
C ASP A 63 12.06 20.68 -10.21
N GLY A 64 11.96 19.82 -11.23
CA GLY A 64 12.88 18.69 -11.45
C GLY A 64 12.54 17.43 -10.66
N SER A 65 11.50 17.43 -9.82
CA SER A 65 10.99 16.22 -9.20
C SER A 65 10.18 15.36 -10.19
N ILE A 66 9.95 14.10 -9.83
CA ILE A 66 9.13 13.17 -10.59
C ILE A 66 7.94 12.74 -9.71
N THR A 67 6.73 12.77 -10.26
CA THR A 67 5.54 12.25 -9.59
C THR A 67 5.01 11.05 -10.35
N GLU A 68 4.87 9.91 -9.68
CA GLU A 68 4.13 8.75 -10.17
C GLU A 68 2.78 8.65 -9.45
N MET A 69 1.69 8.69 -10.20
CA MET A 69 0.32 8.54 -9.69
C MET A 69 -0.21 7.15 -10.02
N ASN A 70 -0.51 6.34 -9.00
CA ASN A 70 -1.13 5.02 -9.22
C ASN A 70 -2.64 5.13 -9.49
N GLY A 71 -3.27 4.03 -9.91
CA GLY A 71 -4.70 3.98 -10.22
C GLY A 71 -5.66 4.25 -9.05
N ALA A 72 -5.19 4.33 -7.80
CA ALA A 72 -6.00 4.79 -6.66
C ALA A 72 -5.73 6.23 -6.23
N GLY A 73 -4.92 6.97 -6.99
CA GLY A 73 -4.63 8.37 -6.69
C GLY A 73 -3.64 8.57 -5.55
N GLU A 74 -2.80 7.57 -5.26
CA GLU A 74 -1.74 7.67 -4.24
C GLU A 74 -0.42 8.07 -4.95
N PRO A 75 0.11 9.29 -4.71
CA PRO A 75 1.34 9.73 -5.34
C PRO A 75 2.58 9.09 -4.71
N LEU A 76 3.57 8.82 -5.54
CA LEU A 76 4.96 8.66 -5.16
C LEU A 76 5.75 9.80 -5.79
N VAL A 77 6.36 10.64 -4.96
CA VAL A 77 7.17 11.79 -5.40
C VAL A 77 8.65 11.50 -5.18
N THR A 78 9.43 11.57 -6.23
CA THR A 78 10.89 11.42 -6.22
C THR A 78 11.55 12.78 -6.37
N THR A 79 12.27 13.21 -5.34
CA THR A 79 13.01 14.47 -5.29
C THR A 79 14.51 14.22 -5.35
N PHE A 80 15.20 14.95 -6.23
CA PHE A 80 16.66 14.97 -6.31
C PHE A 80 17.18 16.15 -5.48
N ASN A 81 17.80 15.85 -4.35
CA ASN A 81 18.19 16.87 -3.37
C ASN A 81 19.53 17.52 -3.75
N ALA A 82 19.74 18.76 -3.28
CA ALA A 82 20.98 19.49 -3.49
C ALA A 82 22.21 18.85 -2.83
N ASP A 83 22.00 18.01 -1.80
CA ASP A 83 23.05 17.23 -1.14
C ASP A 83 23.46 15.96 -1.93
N GLY A 84 22.88 15.75 -3.12
CA GLY A 84 23.14 14.59 -3.97
C GLY A 84 22.34 13.33 -3.60
N SER A 85 21.56 13.37 -2.53
CA SER A 85 20.65 12.27 -2.17
C SER A 85 19.36 12.30 -2.99
N ILE A 86 18.63 11.18 -2.96
CA ILE A 86 17.29 11.08 -3.55
C ILE A 86 16.29 10.79 -2.43
N THR A 87 15.11 11.39 -2.47
CA THR A 87 14.02 11.10 -1.54
C THR A 87 12.77 10.69 -2.30
N GLU A 88 12.26 9.51 -2.00
CA GLU A 88 10.97 9.02 -2.46
C GLU A 88 9.94 9.22 -1.34
N THR A 89 8.86 9.94 -1.61
CA THR A 89 7.78 10.22 -0.66
C THR A 89 6.47 9.67 -1.20
N PHE A 90 5.94 8.65 -0.56
CA PHE A 90 4.62 8.10 -0.83
C PHE A 90 3.57 8.71 0.10
N ILE A 91 2.41 9.05 -0.44
CA ILE A 91 1.27 9.58 0.33
C ILE A 91 0.04 8.74 -0.05
N ASN A 92 -0.61 8.10 0.92
CA ASN A 92 -1.87 7.41 0.65
C ASN A 92 -3.07 8.38 0.64
N THR A 93 -4.25 7.91 0.25
CA THR A 93 -5.47 8.74 0.20
C THR A 93 -5.98 9.21 1.56
N GLU A 94 -5.48 8.65 2.66
CA GLU A 94 -5.75 9.07 4.04
C GLU A 94 -4.70 10.07 4.57
N GLY A 95 -3.70 10.43 3.75
CA GLY A 95 -2.63 11.35 4.14
C GLY A 95 -1.50 10.72 4.96
N VAL A 96 -1.45 9.39 5.07
CA VAL A 96 -0.28 8.69 5.64
C VAL A 96 0.90 8.89 4.69
N VAL A 97 2.02 9.32 5.27
CA VAL A 97 3.26 9.61 4.54
C VAL A 97 4.31 8.57 4.88
N ILE A 98 4.96 8.01 3.86
CA ILE A 98 6.14 7.15 4.02
C ILE A 98 7.23 7.75 3.13
N ALA A 99 8.36 8.12 3.71
CA ALA A 99 9.51 8.60 2.97
C ALA A 99 10.69 7.64 3.08
N LYS A 100 11.45 7.50 1.99
CA LYS A 100 12.70 6.76 1.93
C LYS A 100 13.77 7.65 1.29
N LYS A 101 14.90 7.79 1.95
CA LYS A 101 16.06 8.54 1.47
C LYS A 101 17.15 7.58 1.00
N THR A 102 17.59 7.76 -0.24
CA THR A 102 18.73 7.05 -0.84
C THR A 102 19.97 7.94 -0.78
N ILE A 103 21.02 7.44 -0.13
CA ILE A 103 22.27 8.14 0.14
C ILE A 103 23.40 7.41 -0.59
N PHE A 104 24.15 8.15 -1.38
CA PHE A 104 25.36 7.66 -2.06
C PHE A 104 26.57 7.96 -1.18
N GLN A 105 27.23 6.92 -0.69
CA GLN A 105 28.35 7.05 0.22
C GLN A 105 29.67 7.27 -0.55
N GLU A 106 30.67 7.86 0.11
CA GLU A 106 31.98 8.12 -0.50
C GLU A 106 32.73 6.83 -0.89
N ASP A 107 32.46 5.72 -0.20
CA ASP A 107 33.02 4.39 -0.50
C ASP A 107 32.36 3.70 -1.71
N GLY A 108 31.39 4.38 -2.35
CA GLY A 108 30.63 3.88 -3.50
C GLY A 108 29.43 3.00 -3.12
N SER A 109 29.19 2.74 -1.84
CA SER A 109 27.99 2.04 -1.39
C SER A 109 26.74 2.93 -1.43
N ILE A 110 25.56 2.31 -1.46
CA ILE A 110 24.26 3.00 -1.42
C ILE A 110 23.54 2.57 -0.15
N GLN A 111 23.06 3.55 0.62
CA GLN A 111 22.23 3.32 1.80
C GLN A 111 20.82 3.85 1.56
N GLU A 112 19.81 3.07 1.96
CA GLU A 112 18.43 3.51 2.00
C GLU A 112 17.94 3.56 3.45
N VAL A 113 17.32 4.68 3.85
CA VAL A 113 16.77 4.87 5.20
C VAL A 113 15.35 5.41 5.12
N PHE A 114 14.48 4.94 6.01
CA PHE A 114 13.16 5.56 6.20
C PHE A 114 13.31 6.89 6.94
N VAL A 115 12.48 7.86 6.59
CA VAL A 115 12.47 9.23 7.13
C VAL A 115 11.08 9.64 7.60
#